data_AF-A0A356AR04-F1
#
_entry.id   AF-A0A356AR04-F1
#
_cell.length_a   1.000
_cell.length_b   1.000
_cell.length_c   1.000
_cell.angle_alpha   90.00
_cell.angle_beta   90.00
_cell.angle_gamma   90.00
#
_symmetry.space_group_name_H-M   'P 1'
#
loop_
_entity.id
_entity.type
_entity.pdbx_description
1 polymer ?
#
loop_
_entity_poly.entity_id
_entity_poly.type
_entity_poly.pdbx_seq_one_letter_code
_entity_poly.pdbx_strand_id
1 'polypeptide(L)' 'EARHLADSFLSMIKDGKADEKTLDELEDAAAFQNISHLPARVKCAVLSWHTLEDALKKKDGEEARK' A
#
# COMPACT_ATOMS: atom_id res chain seq x y z
N GLU A 1 5.63 9.57 -5.51
CA GLU A 1 4.17 9.39 -5.40
C GLU A 1 3.78 7.93 -5.20
N ALA A 2 4.05 7.02 -6.16
CA ALA A 2 3.65 5.61 -6.04
C ALA A 2 4.12 4.90 -4.75
N ARG A 3 5.36 5.14 -4.30
CA ARG A 3 5.88 4.57 -3.05
C ARG A 3 5.13 5.10 -1.82
N HIS A 4 4.79 6.38 -1.83
CA HIS A 4 4.08 7.03 -0.72
C HIS A 4 2.68 6.45 -0.56
N LEU A 5 1.93 6.31 -1.66
CA LEU A 5 0.59 5.71 -1.64
C LEU A 5 0.62 4.24 -1.18
N ALA A 6 1.63 3.47 -1.64
CA ALA A 6 1.82 2.09 -1.19
C ALA A 6 2.08 2.01 0.31
N ASP A 7 2.98 2.84 0.84
CA ASP A 7 3.31 2.90 2.27
C ASP A 7 2.10 3.34 3.10
N SER A 8 1.34 4.33 2.64
CA SER A 8 0.11 4.79 3.28
C SER A 8 -0.96 3.69 3.33
N PHE A 9 -1.18 2.98 2.23
CA PHE A 9 -2.13 1.86 2.18
C PHE A 9 -1.73 0.72 3.12
N LEU A 10 -0.46 0.32 3.09
CA LEU A 10 0.07 -0.76 3.93
C LEU A 10 -0.02 -0.38 5.42
N SER A 11 0.23 0.88 5.76
CA SER A 11 0.09 1.40 7.13
C SER A 11 -1.38 1.38 7.58
N MET A 12 -2.31 1.81 6.72
CA MET A 12 -3.75 1.75 7.01
C MET A 12 -4.23 0.32 7.31
N ILE A 13 -3.82 -0.67 6.51
CA ILE A 13 -4.22 -2.07 6.71
C ILE A 13 -3.60 -2.66 7.97
N LYS A 14 -2.37 -2.27 8.32
CA LYS A 14 -1.65 -2.73 9.51
C LYS A 14 -2.22 -2.16 10.80
N ASP A 15 -2.47 -0.86 10.83
CA ASP A 15 -2.93 -0.15 12.03
C ASP A 15 -4.46 -0.19 12.18
N GLY A 16 -5.17 -0.54 11.10
CA GLY A 16 -6.64 -0.58 11.02
C GLY A 16 -7.31 0.78 11.03
N LYS A 17 -6.53 1.86 10.89
CA LYS A 17 -6.97 3.24 10.89
C LYS A 17 -6.05 4.09 10.03
N ALA A 18 -6.59 5.17 9.49
CA ALA A 18 -5.87 6.22 8.79
C ALA A 18 -6.51 7.57 9.14
N ASP A 19 -5.77 8.66 8.99
CA ASP A 19 -6.33 10.01 9.13
C ASP A 19 -7.13 10.40 7.87
N GLU A 20 -7.97 11.42 8.00
CA GLU A 20 -8.85 11.88 6.91
C GLU A 20 -8.07 12.29 5.66
N LYS A 21 -6.87 12.86 5.86
CA LYS A 21 -5.96 13.22 4.78
C LYS A 21 -5.44 11.99 4.02
N THR A 22 -5.01 10.96 4.74
CA THR A 22 -4.54 9.71 4.12
C THR A 22 -5.69 9.00 3.41
N LEU A 23 -6.91 9.05 3.96
CA LEU A 23 -8.09 8.47 3.31
C LEU A 23 -8.44 9.20 1.99
N ASP A 24 -8.33 10.53 1.97
CA ASP A 24 -8.51 11.33 0.76
C ASP A 24 -7.44 11.01 -0.29
N GLU A 25 -6.16 10.92 0.12
CA GLU A 25 -5.04 10.54 -0.74
C GLU A 25 -5.16 9.11 -1.32
N LEU A 26 -5.79 8.19 -0.58
CA LEU A 26 -5.98 6.80 -0.99
C LEU A 26 -7.19 6.61 -1.92
N GLU A 27 -8.07 7.60 -2.05
CA GLU A 27 -9.27 7.56 -2.89
C GLU A 27 -10.04 6.22 -2.72
N ASP A 28 -10.24 5.46 -3.80
CA ASP A 28 -10.93 4.17 -3.79
C ASP A 28 -10.28 3.12 -2.87
N ALA A 29 -8.97 3.23 -2.63
CA ALA A 29 -8.25 2.29 -1.79
C ALA A 29 -8.65 2.42 -0.30
N ALA A 30 -9.20 3.56 0.13
CA ALA A 30 -9.74 3.77 1.47
C ALA A 30 -10.87 2.78 1.81
N ALA A 31 -11.62 2.30 0.82
CA ALA A 31 -12.68 1.30 1.02
C ALA A 31 -12.16 -0.02 1.64
N PHE A 32 -10.86 -0.30 1.50
CA PHE A 32 -10.23 -1.49 2.06
C PHE A 32 -9.84 -1.36 3.55
N GLN A 33 -10.06 -0.22 4.21
CA GLN A 33 -9.76 -0.03 5.63
C GLN A 33 -10.34 -1.16 6.51
N ASN A 34 -11.57 -1.60 6.21
CA ASN A 34 -12.25 -2.67 6.96
C ASN A 34 -11.61 -4.05 6.78
N ILE A 35 -10.77 -4.26 5.75
CA ILE A 35 -10.03 -5.52 5.57
C ILE A 35 -8.99 -5.74 6.68
N SER A 36 -8.54 -4.69 7.36
CA SER A 36 -7.65 -4.79 8.53
C SER A 36 -8.21 -5.72 9.64
N HIS A 37 -9.54 -5.81 9.76
CA HIS A 37 -10.21 -6.68 10.73
C HIS A 37 -10.54 -8.08 10.18
N LEU A 38 -10.18 -8.37 8.92
CA LEU A 38 -10.47 -9.63 8.22
C LEU A 38 -9.16 -10.36 7.89
N PRO A 39 -8.55 -11.09 8.85
CA PRO A 39 -7.21 -11.67 8.67
C PRO A 39 -7.08 -12.61 7.46
N ALA A 40 -8.17 -13.27 7.06
CA ALA A 40 -8.22 -14.11 5.87
C ALA A 40 -8.10 -13.32 4.54
N ARG A 41 -8.40 -12.02 4.54
CA ARG A 41 -8.43 -11.15 3.35
C ARG A 41 -7.30 -10.14 3.29
N VAL A 42 -6.59 -9.91 4.40
CA VAL A 42 -5.43 -9.00 4.48
C VAL A 42 -4.39 -9.35 3.40
N LYS A 43 -4.00 -10.62 3.27
CA LYS A 43 -2.99 -11.05 2.29
C LYS A 43 -3.40 -10.75 0.84
N CYS A 44 -4.68 -10.93 0.50
CA CYS A 44 -5.18 -10.62 -0.83
C CYS A 44 -5.16 -9.12 -1.12
N ALA A 45 -5.42 -8.29 -0.11
CA ALA A 45 -5.43 -6.84 -0.25
C ALA A 45 -4.02 -6.24 -0.37
N VAL A 46 -3.00 -6.81 0.27
CA VAL A 46 -1.63 -6.26 0.27
C VAL A 46 -0.72 -6.83 -0.82
N LEU A 47 -1.12 -7.92 -1.49
CA LEU A 47 -0.26 -8.61 -2.47
C LEU A 47 0.18 -7.72 -3.65
N SER A 48 -0.75 -6.96 -4.22
CA SER A 48 -0.47 -6.05 -5.34
C SER A 48 0.50 -4.94 -4.94
N TRP A 49 0.37 -4.42 -3.72
CA TRP A 49 1.22 -3.35 -3.19
C TRP A 49 2.64 -3.82 -2.89
N HIS A 50 2.80 -5.02 -2.31
CA HIS A 50 4.13 -5.61 -2.17
C HIS A 50 4.80 -5.91 -3.52
N THR A 51 4.01 -6.34 -4.51
CA THR A 51 4.52 -6.54 -5.87
C THR A 51 4.97 -5.21 -6.49
N LEU A 52 4.22 -4.13 -6.28
CA LEU A 52 4.59 -2.78 -6.70
C LEU A 52 5.87 -2.29 -6.01
N GLU A 53 5.98 -2.47 -4.70
CA GLU A 53 7.21 -2.12 -3.96
C GLU A 53 8.44 -2.84 -4.52
N ASP A 54 8.33 -4.13 -4.80
CA ASP A 54 9.43 -4.93 -5.34
C ASP A 54 9.79 -4.50 -6.77
N ALA A 55 8.79 -4.15 -7.58
CA ALA A 55 9.02 -3.59 -8.91
C ALA A 55 9.72 -2.24 -8.86
N LEU A 56 9.33 -1.36 -7.93
CA LEU A 56 9.98 -0.06 -7.71
C LEU A 56 11.42 -0.23 -7.20
N LYS A 57 11.66 -1.13 -6.24
CA LYS A 57 13.01 -1.45 -5.75
C LYS A 57 13.92 -1.96 -6.87
N LYS A 58 13.40 -2.80 -7.78
CA LYS A 58 14.13 -3.26 -8.96
C LYS A 58 14.44 -2.12 -9.91
N LYS A 59 13.48 -1.25 -10.20
CA LYS A 59 13.68 -0.07 -11.04
C LYS A 59 14.77 0.85 -10.49
N ASP A 60 14.73 1.16 -9.20
CA ASP A 60 15.75 2.00 -8.54
C ASP A 60 17.15 1.36 -8.64
N GLY A 61 17.23 0.04 -8.50
CA GLY A 61 18.49 -0.72 -8.65
C GLY A 61 18.97 -0.87 -10.11
N GLU A 62 18.06 -0.79 -11.08
CA GLU A 62 18.36 -0.88 -12.52
C GLU A 62 18.73 0.49 -13.12
N GLU A 63 18.19 1.59 -12.60
CA GLU A 63 18.66 2.96 -12.88
C GLU A 63 20.06 3.21 -12.30
N ALA A 64 20.40 2.64 -11.13
CA ALA A 64 21.74 2.78 -10.53
C ALA A 64 22.85 1.98 -11.24
N ARG A 65 22.48 1.07 -12.15
CA ARG A 65 23.41 0.20 -12.90
C ARG A 65 23.64 0.65 -14.35
N LYS A 66 22.97 1.72 -14.78
CA LYS A 66 23.09 2.32 -16.11
C LYS A 66 23.92 3.59 -16.04
#